data_AF-A0A971L2R8-F1
#
_entry.id   AF-A0A971L2R8-F1
#
_cell.length_a   1.000
_cell.length_b   1.000
_cell.length_c   1.000
_cell.angle_alpha   90.00
_cell.angle_beta   90.00
_cell.angle_gamma   90.00
#
_symmetry.space_group_name_H-M   'P 1'
#
loop_
_entity.id
_entity.type
_entity.pdbx_description
1 polymer ?
#
loop_
_entity_poly.entity_id
_entity_poly.type
_entity_poly.pdbx_seq_one_letter_code
_entity_poly.pdbx_strand_id
1 'polypeptide(L)'
;MKNNFTRMLQLLEGVKQPVAIPNGSAGLYTDVKRSELGFNFAAKLNGQVHRARISLTLATDNKVKVLDLTGTRPLIDLENANPLSGQGVSSFLVNTLINTLSNVLPETAIITGRLKAPMSLTLEPLAARRNFWRRFGFNIESWGEGRELVVCELGNLSTYSERLLGSEPTEGLDLLHQHLIS
;
A
#
# COMPACT_ATOMS: atom_id res chain seq x y z
N MET A 1 -20.97 -5.89 -0.26
CA MET A 1 -19.62 -5.28 -0.22
C MET A 1 -19.62 -3.79 0.08
N LYS A 2 -20.41 -2.97 -0.63
CA LYS A 2 -20.47 -1.50 -0.41
C LYS A 2 -20.63 -1.10 1.06
N ASN A 3 -21.58 -1.70 1.78
CA ASN A 3 -21.79 -1.42 3.21
C ASN A 3 -20.56 -1.75 4.06
N ASN A 4 -19.91 -2.89 3.81
CA ASN A 4 -18.70 -3.30 4.51
C ASN A 4 -17.54 -2.32 4.25
N PHE A 5 -17.36 -1.91 2.98
CA PHE A 5 -16.34 -0.93 2.62
C PHE A 5 -16.62 0.43 3.27
N THR A 6 -17.85 0.93 3.23
CA THR A 6 -18.22 2.19 3.89
C THR A 6 -18.00 2.12 5.40
N ARG A 7 -18.37 1.01 6.04
CA ARG A 7 -18.12 0.80 7.47
C ARG A 7 -16.63 0.76 7.79
N MET A 8 -15.82 0.13 6.94
CA MET A 8 -14.36 0.16 7.06
C MET A 8 -13.82 1.58 6.97
N LEU A 9 -14.31 2.42 6.04
CA LEU A 9 -13.90 3.82 5.96
C LEU A 9 -14.15 4.55 7.28
N GLN A 10 -15.33 4.36 7.87
CA GLN A 10 -15.69 5.00 9.14
C GLN A 10 -14.82 4.52 10.31
N LEU A 11 -14.56 3.21 10.40
CA LEU A 11 -13.74 2.63 11.47
C LEU A 11 -12.27 3.02 11.35
N LEU A 12 -11.78 3.17 10.12
CA LEU A 12 -10.40 3.54 9.85
C LEU A 12 -10.25 5.05 9.68
N GLU A 13 -11.22 5.89 10.02
CA GLU A 13 -11.05 7.33 9.89
C GLU A 13 -10.13 7.85 11.01
N GLY A 14 -8.94 8.34 10.63
CA GLY A 14 -8.02 9.00 11.56
C GLY A 14 -7.23 8.08 12.49
N VAL A 15 -7.21 6.77 12.23
CA VAL A 15 -6.38 5.80 12.96
C VAL A 15 -4.90 6.15 12.84
N LYS A 16 -4.16 6.04 13.94
CA LYS A 16 -2.71 6.25 14.02
C LYS A 16 -2.08 5.13 14.82
N GLN A 17 -1.14 4.44 14.20
CA GLN A 17 -0.46 3.29 14.76
C GLN A 17 1.05 3.50 14.73
N PRO A 18 1.74 3.52 15.90
CA PRO A 18 3.20 3.55 15.92
C PRO A 18 3.77 2.26 15.30
N VAL A 19 4.89 2.40 14.59
CA VAL A 19 5.63 1.29 13.98
C VAL A 19 7.07 1.34 14.48
N ALA A 20 7.54 0.22 15.02
CA ALA A 20 8.91 0.11 15.52
C ALA A 20 9.90 0.10 14.35
N ILE A 21 10.86 1.02 14.39
CA ILE A 21 11.99 1.08 13.45
C ILE A 21 13.29 1.41 14.21
N PRO A 22 14.46 0.98 13.73
CA PRO A 22 15.72 1.40 14.30
C PRO A 22 15.96 2.89 14.11
N ASN A 23 16.55 3.55 15.11
CA ASN A 23 17.10 4.91 15.00
C ASN A 23 16.11 6.00 14.51
N GLY A 24 14.84 5.92 14.90
CA GLY A 24 13.87 6.95 14.54
C GLY A 24 12.49 6.69 15.12
N SER A 25 11.51 7.38 14.55
CA SER A 25 10.10 7.17 14.85
C SER A 25 9.33 6.96 13.55
N ALA A 26 8.54 5.90 13.47
CA ALA A 26 7.62 5.68 12.36
C ALA A 26 6.20 5.47 12.86
N GLY A 27 5.26 5.75 11.97
CA GLY A 27 3.85 5.51 12.21
C GLY A 27 3.11 5.31 10.91
N LEU A 28 2.10 4.44 10.98
CA LEU A 28 1.09 4.25 9.97
C LEU A 28 -0.15 5.02 10.40
N TYR A 29 -0.78 5.76 9.51
CA TYR A 29 -2.03 6.43 9.79
C TYR A 29 -2.94 6.41 8.58
N THR A 30 -4.23 6.53 8.84
CA THR A 30 -5.25 6.52 7.81
C THR A 30 -5.84 7.90 7.59
N ASP A 31 -6.12 8.23 6.33
CA ASP A 31 -6.94 9.36 5.96
C ASP A 31 -8.10 8.90 5.07
N VAL A 32 -9.28 9.47 5.30
CA VAL A 32 -10.45 9.23 4.46
C VAL A 32 -10.79 10.52 3.74
N LYS A 33 -10.84 10.47 2.41
CA LYS A 33 -11.24 11.60 1.57
C LYS A 33 -12.38 11.17 0.67
N ARG A 34 -13.58 11.68 0.92
CA ARG A 34 -14.81 11.26 0.22
C ARG A 34 -15.03 9.74 0.38
N SER A 35 -14.72 8.97 -0.66
CA SER A 35 -14.86 7.50 -0.71
C SER A 35 -13.52 6.80 -0.92
N GLU A 36 -12.42 7.48 -0.59
CA GLU A 36 -11.06 6.97 -0.71
C GLU A 36 -10.47 6.75 0.68
N LEU A 37 -9.89 5.57 0.90
CA LEU A 37 -9.05 5.27 2.06
C LEU A 37 -7.60 5.42 1.64
N GLY A 38 -6.83 6.20 2.40
CA GLY A 38 -5.39 6.25 2.30
C GLY A 38 -4.74 5.61 3.52
N PHE A 39 -3.83 4.67 3.30
CA PHE A 39 -2.87 4.23 4.30
C PHE A 39 -1.57 5.01 4.08
N ASN A 40 -1.16 5.80 5.06
CA ASN A 40 0.00 6.66 4.99
C ASN A 40 1.03 6.22 6.00
N PHE A 41 2.23 5.97 5.52
CA PHE A 41 3.36 5.68 6.37
C PHE A 41 4.23 6.94 6.47
N ALA A 42 4.59 7.34 7.68
CA ALA A 42 5.52 8.42 7.92
C ALA A 42 6.64 7.95 8.84
N ALA A 43 7.88 8.35 8.54
CA ALA A 43 9.04 8.08 9.37
C ALA A 43 9.89 9.34 9.51
N LYS A 44 10.46 9.56 10.71
CA LYS A 44 11.48 10.58 10.96
C LYS A 44 12.82 9.88 11.18
N LEU A 45 13.74 10.10 10.25
CA LEU A 45 15.10 9.54 10.25
C LEU A 45 16.09 10.69 10.09
N ASN A 46 17.12 10.75 10.95
CA ASN A 46 18.19 11.76 10.86
C ASN A 46 17.68 13.21 10.69
N GLY A 47 16.58 13.56 11.36
CA GLY A 47 15.96 14.89 11.29
C GLY A 47 15.06 15.14 10.07
N GLN A 48 15.03 14.24 9.09
CA GLN A 48 14.16 14.34 7.91
C GLN A 48 12.89 13.48 8.07
N VAL A 49 11.76 14.00 7.59
CA VAL A 49 10.49 13.27 7.57
C VAL A 49 10.25 12.72 6.17
N HIS A 50 10.02 11.43 6.09
CA HIS A 50 9.70 10.69 4.88
C HIS A 50 8.26 10.22 4.92
N ARG A 51 7.56 10.26 3.79
CA ARG A 51 6.17 9.79 3.67
C ARG A 51 5.98 8.86 2.49
N ALA A 52 5.18 7.82 2.69
CA ALA A 52 4.68 6.92 1.66
C ALA A 52 3.17 6.79 1.81
N ARG A 53 2.48 6.44 0.73
CA ARG A 53 1.01 6.31 0.72
C ARG A 53 0.57 5.22 -0.24
N ILE A 54 -0.39 4.42 0.17
CA ILE A 54 -1.24 3.65 -0.75
C ILE A 54 -2.68 4.13 -0.56
N SER A 55 -3.39 4.33 -1.66
CA SER A 55 -4.78 4.79 -1.63
C SER A 55 -5.68 3.87 -2.44
N LEU A 56 -6.89 3.67 -1.96
CA LEU A 56 -7.85 2.78 -2.57
C LEU A 56 -9.27 3.34 -2.52
N THR A 57 -10.10 2.88 -3.44
CA THR A 57 -11.52 3.22 -3.50
C THR A 57 -12.34 2.03 -3.97
N LEU A 58 -13.62 2.00 -3.63
CA LEU A 58 -14.55 1.03 -4.20
C LEU A 58 -14.91 1.46 -5.63
N ALA A 59 -14.50 0.68 -6.63
CA ALA A 59 -14.76 0.99 -8.03
C ALA A 59 -16.14 0.47 -8.49
N THR A 60 -16.49 -0.75 -8.10
CA THR A 60 -17.80 -1.39 -8.35
C THR A 60 -18.15 -2.32 -7.19
N ASP A 61 -19.34 -2.92 -7.21
CA ASP A 61 -19.87 -3.73 -6.11
C ASP A 61 -18.98 -4.88 -5.65
N ASN A 62 -18.07 -5.38 -6.49
CA ASN A 62 -17.12 -6.44 -6.17
C ASN A 62 -15.64 -6.05 -6.39
N LYS A 63 -15.35 -4.76 -6.61
CA LYS A 63 -14.01 -4.32 -7.06
C LYS A 63 -13.47 -3.16 -6.24
N VAL A 64 -12.33 -3.37 -5.60
CA VAL A 64 -11.54 -2.31 -4.96
C VAL A 64 -10.40 -1.93 -5.88
N LYS A 65 -10.22 -0.63 -6.10
CA LYS A 65 -9.17 -0.08 -6.94
C LYS A 65 -8.15 0.65 -6.10
N VAL A 66 -6.90 0.20 -6.15
CA VAL A 66 -5.71 0.95 -5.77
C VAL A 66 -5.54 2.12 -6.75
N LEU A 67 -5.67 3.33 -6.23
CA LEU A 67 -5.58 4.57 -6.98
C LEU A 67 -4.13 5.01 -7.17
N ASP A 68 -3.34 4.89 -6.11
CA ASP A 68 -1.93 5.25 -6.11
C ASP A 68 -1.18 4.43 -5.06
N LEU A 69 0.07 4.09 -5.39
CA LEU A 69 1.09 3.61 -4.46
C LEU A 69 2.33 4.47 -4.67
N THR A 70 2.56 5.37 -3.74
CA THR A 70 3.75 6.22 -3.68
C THR A 70 4.65 5.70 -2.57
N GLY A 71 5.87 5.30 -2.93
CA GLY A 71 6.91 4.94 -1.97
C GLY A 71 7.32 6.12 -1.10
N THR A 72 8.31 5.91 -0.23
CA THR A 72 8.81 6.99 0.62
C THR A 72 9.30 8.16 -0.24
N ARG A 73 9.13 9.39 0.24
CA ARG A 73 9.76 10.62 -0.28
C ARG A 73 10.05 11.57 0.88
N PRO A 74 11.20 12.27 0.92
CA PRO A 74 11.43 13.31 1.91
C PRO A 74 10.46 14.49 1.71
N LEU A 75 10.04 15.14 2.79
CA LEU A 75 9.10 16.27 2.73
C LEU A 75 9.70 17.57 2.19
N ILE A 76 11.02 17.75 2.31
CA ILE A 76 11.70 19.03 2.07
C ILE A 76 12.45 19.03 0.72
N ASP A 77 12.69 17.86 0.13
CA ASP A 77 13.49 17.72 -1.08
C ASP A 77 12.75 16.85 -2.11
N LEU A 78 12.21 17.49 -3.15
CA LEU A 78 11.49 16.81 -4.23
C LEU A 78 12.39 16.48 -5.43
N GLU A 79 13.61 17.01 -5.47
CA GLU A 79 14.49 16.92 -6.64
C GLU A 79 15.40 15.69 -6.57
N ASN A 80 15.73 15.21 -5.37
CA ASN A 80 16.60 14.05 -5.20
C ASN A 80 15.84 12.71 -5.17
N ALA A 81 16.38 11.70 -5.86
CA ALA A 81 15.89 10.33 -5.78
C ALA A 81 15.94 9.84 -4.33
N ASN A 82 14.80 9.41 -3.78
CA ASN A 82 14.73 9.06 -2.37
C ASN A 82 15.56 7.79 -2.07
N PRO A 83 16.60 7.86 -1.21
CA PRO A 83 17.41 6.71 -0.84
C PRO A 83 16.64 5.62 -0.07
N LEU A 84 15.45 5.95 0.46
CA LEU A 84 14.60 5.00 1.16
C LEU A 84 13.56 4.32 0.23
N SER A 85 13.52 4.69 -1.05
CA SER A 85 12.60 4.09 -2.02
C SER A 85 12.96 2.61 -2.19
N GLY A 86 12.10 1.71 -1.70
CA GLY A 86 12.33 0.27 -1.76
C GLY A 86 12.79 -0.39 -0.45
N GLN A 87 12.93 0.35 0.66
CA GLN A 87 13.26 -0.22 1.98
C GLN A 87 12.05 -0.88 2.67
N GLY A 88 11.38 -1.78 1.96
CA GLY A 88 10.23 -2.54 2.44
C GLY A 88 8.95 -1.76 2.71
N VAL A 89 8.97 -0.41 2.69
CA VAL A 89 7.79 0.42 2.99
C VAL A 89 6.62 0.15 2.04
N SER A 90 6.87 0.02 0.74
CA SER A 90 5.81 -0.33 -0.22
C SER A 90 5.23 -1.71 0.06
N SER A 91 6.07 -2.68 0.42
CA SER A 91 5.62 -4.03 0.81
C SER A 91 4.78 -3.99 2.08
N PHE A 92 5.21 -3.23 3.09
CA PHE A 92 4.48 -3.03 4.34
C PHE A 92 3.10 -2.41 4.09
N LEU A 93 3.00 -1.41 3.21
CA LEU A 93 1.73 -0.78 2.83
C LEU A 93 0.81 -1.77 2.09
N VAL A 94 1.33 -2.59 1.19
CA VAL A 94 0.54 -3.61 0.48
C VAL A 94 0.09 -4.72 1.44
N ASN A 95 0.96 -5.20 2.33
CA ASN A 95 0.57 -6.16 3.37
C ASN A 95 -0.52 -5.60 4.28
N THR A 96 -0.38 -4.35 4.71
CA THR A 96 -1.36 -3.67 5.58
C THR A 96 -2.71 -3.59 4.86
N LEU A 97 -2.69 -3.26 3.56
CA LEU A 97 -3.90 -3.26 2.73
C LEU A 97 -4.52 -4.66 2.67
N ILE A 98 -3.75 -5.71 2.38
CA ILE A 98 -4.26 -7.08 2.29
C ILE A 98 -4.89 -7.48 3.63
N ASN A 99 -4.15 -7.35 4.74
CA ASN A 99 -4.63 -7.72 6.07
C ASN A 99 -5.90 -6.96 6.45
N THR A 100 -5.94 -5.65 6.20
CA THR A 100 -7.12 -4.84 6.53
C THR A 100 -8.32 -5.21 5.66
N LEU A 101 -8.14 -5.45 4.37
CA LEU A 101 -9.23 -5.79 3.45
C LEU A 101 -9.79 -7.20 3.69
N SER A 102 -8.93 -8.18 3.96
CA SER A 102 -9.33 -9.58 4.19
C SER A 102 -10.28 -9.76 5.38
N ASN A 103 -10.26 -8.83 6.33
CA ASN A 103 -11.17 -8.84 7.47
C ASN A 103 -12.58 -8.33 7.17
N VAL A 104 -12.77 -7.63 6.05
CA VAL A 104 -14.01 -6.87 5.79
C VAL A 104 -14.70 -7.28 4.50
N LEU A 105 -13.91 -7.73 3.54
CA LEU A 105 -14.34 -8.07 2.20
C LEU A 105 -14.29 -9.58 1.98
N PRO A 106 -15.18 -10.13 1.14
CA PRO A 106 -15.11 -11.54 0.80
C PRO A 106 -13.82 -11.84 0.03
N GLU A 107 -13.33 -13.07 0.10
CA GLU A 107 -12.15 -13.53 -0.64
C GLU A 107 -12.29 -13.34 -2.17
N THR A 108 -13.51 -13.36 -2.69
CA THR A 108 -13.84 -13.12 -4.10
C THR A 108 -13.77 -11.65 -4.52
N ALA A 109 -13.50 -10.73 -3.59
CA ALA A 109 -13.31 -9.32 -3.88
C ALA A 109 -12.12 -9.12 -4.83
N ILE A 110 -12.33 -8.39 -5.92
CA ILE A 110 -11.27 -8.12 -6.90
C ILE A 110 -10.51 -6.86 -6.48
N ILE A 111 -9.21 -7.00 -6.22
CA ILE A 111 -8.29 -5.89 -6.00
C ILE A 111 -7.61 -5.56 -7.33
N THR A 112 -7.68 -4.30 -7.76
CA THR A 112 -7.08 -3.84 -9.01
C THR A 112 -6.22 -2.60 -8.82
N GLY A 113 -5.26 -2.37 -9.70
CA GLY A 113 -4.50 -1.12 -9.75
C GLY A 113 -3.93 -0.88 -11.15
N ARG A 114 -3.37 0.31 -11.38
CA ARG A 114 -2.63 0.59 -12.62
C ARG A 114 -1.14 0.65 -12.34
N LEU A 115 -0.35 0.00 -13.19
CA LEU A 115 1.08 0.26 -13.26
C LEU A 115 1.29 1.52 -14.09
N LYS A 116 1.89 2.55 -13.48
CA LYS A 116 2.31 3.73 -14.24
C LYS A 116 3.37 3.29 -15.27
N ALA A 117 3.21 3.75 -16.51
CA ALA A 117 4.22 3.59 -17.55
C ALA A 117 5.59 4.05 -17.03
N PRO A 118 6.68 3.37 -17.38
CA PRO A 118 8.01 3.81 -16.99
C PRO A 118 8.32 5.15 -17.69
N MET A 119 9.02 6.04 -16.99
CA MET A 119 9.43 7.34 -17.55
C MET A 119 10.56 7.20 -18.59
N SER A 120 11.26 6.06 -18.63
CA SER A 120 12.21 5.71 -19.67
C SER A 120 11.92 4.31 -20.22
N LEU A 121 12.20 4.08 -21.51
CA LEU A 121 11.99 2.81 -22.21
C LEU A 121 12.94 1.68 -21.78
N THR A 122 13.68 1.86 -20.68
CA THR A 122 14.52 0.78 -20.14
C THR A 122 13.62 -0.33 -19.57
N LEU A 123 13.90 -1.59 -19.94
CA LEU A 123 13.08 -2.75 -19.58
C LEU A 123 13.23 -3.16 -18.10
N GLU A 124 14.38 -2.88 -17.49
CA GLU A 124 14.68 -3.24 -16.10
C GLU A 124 13.72 -2.62 -15.06
N PRO A 125 13.39 -1.31 -15.12
CA PRO A 125 12.39 -0.71 -14.24
C PRO A 125 10.99 -1.35 -14.34
N LEU A 126 10.60 -1.82 -15.52
CA LEU A 126 9.28 -2.39 -15.73
C LEU A 126 9.18 -3.81 -15.19
N ALA A 127 10.19 -4.65 -15.44
CA ALA A 127 10.27 -6.00 -14.87
C ALA A 127 10.27 -5.97 -13.34
N ALA A 128 11.03 -5.06 -12.72
CA ALA A 128 11.06 -4.91 -11.26
C ALA A 128 9.68 -4.52 -10.69
N ARG A 129 8.95 -3.60 -11.35
CA ARG A 129 7.58 -3.22 -10.96
C ARG A 129 6.60 -4.37 -11.07
N ARG A 130 6.62 -5.11 -12.19
CA ARG A 130 5.76 -6.30 -12.37
C ARG A 130 6.08 -7.35 -11.30
N ASN A 131 7.35 -7.62 -11.06
CA ASN A 131 7.79 -8.58 -10.05
C ASN A 131 7.43 -8.15 -8.63
N PHE A 132 7.42 -6.85 -8.32
CA PHE A 132 6.93 -6.36 -7.03
C PHE A 132 5.47 -6.77 -6.79
N TRP A 133 4.56 -6.51 -7.73
CA TRP A 133 3.16 -6.86 -7.57
C TRP A 133 2.90 -8.37 -7.64
N ARG A 134 3.62 -9.08 -8.52
CA ARG A 134 3.52 -10.55 -8.63
C ARG A 134 3.89 -11.27 -7.35
N ARG A 135 4.81 -10.72 -6.54
CA ARG A 135 5.13 -11.30 -5.23
C ARG A 135 3.83 -11.45 -4.44
N PHE A 136 3.04 -10.39 -4.27
CA PHE A 136 1.76 -10.45 -3.54
C PHE A 136 0.65 -11.28 -4.21
N GLY A 137 0.91 -11.97 -5.33
CA GLY A 137 -0.08 -12.78 -6.04
C GLY A 137 -0.85 -12.03 -7.13
N PHE A 138 -0.49 -10.79 -7.46
CA PHE A 138 -1.18 -10.07 -8.54
C PHE A 138 -0.83 -10.59 -9.93
N ASN A 139 -1.86 -10.78 -10.74
CA ASN A 139 -1.73 -10.95 -12.18
C ASN A 139 -1.53 -9.60 -12.86
N ILE A 140 -0.75 -9.60 -13.95
CA ILE A 140 -0.49 -8.40 -14.76
C ILE A 140 -1.21 -8.57 -16.09
N GLU A 141 -2.28 -7.82 -16.28
CA GLU A 141 -3.04 -7.79 -17.53
C GLU A 141 -2.54 -6.64 -18.42
N SER A 142 -2.18 -6.96 -19.67
CA SER A 142 -1.82 -5.95 -20.66
C SER A 142 -3.09 -5.38 -21.29
N TRP A 143 -3.28 -4.06 -21.17
CA TRP A 143 -4.42 -3.33 -21.75
C TRP A 143 -4.00 -2.43 -22.93
N GLY A 144 -2.87 -2.76 -23.58
CA GLY A 144 -2.28 -1.95 -24.66
C GLY A 144 -1.25 -0.92 -24.16
N GLU A 145 -0.76 -0.08 -25.08
CA GLU A 145 0.37 0.86 -24.95
C GLU A 145 0.57 1.43 -23.53
N GLY A 146 1.48 0.84 -22.77
CA GLY A 146 1.95 1.36 -21.47
C GLY A 146 0.91 1.39 -20.34
N ARG A 147 -0.25 0.74 -20.51
CA ARG A 147 -1.34 0.72 -19.52
C ARG A 147 -1.52 -0.68 -18.96
N GLU A 148 -0.59 -1.13 -18.15
CA GLU A 148 -0.73 -2.42 -17.48
C GLU A 148 -1.63 -2.30 -16.25
N LEU A 149 -2.50 -3.29 -16.08
CA LEU A 149 -3.38 -3.41 -14.94
C LEU A 149 -2.86 -4.53 -14.04
N VAL A 150 -2.82 -4.29 -12.73
CA VAL A 150 -2.67 -5.37 -11.75
C VAL A 150 -4.04 -5.79 -11.27
N VAL A 151 -4.27 -7.09 -11.14
CA VAL A 151 -5.54 -7.63 -10.69
C VAL A 151 -5.34 -8.94 -9.93
N CYS A 152 -6.10 -9.14 -8.85
CA CYS A 152 -6.22 -10.42 -8.17
C CYS A 152 -7.50 -10.46 -7.35
N GLU A 153 -7.99 -11.66 -7.06
CA GLU A 153 -8.97 -11.86 -6.00
C GLU A 153 -8.26 -11.79 -4.65
N LEU A 154 -8.92 -11.21 -3.65
CA LEU A 154 -8.35 -10.98 -2.32
C LEU A 154 -7.87 -12.27 -1.65
N GLY A 155 -8.63 -13.36 -1.78
CA GLY A 155 -8.25 -14.67 -1.21
C GLY A 155 -6.99 -15.30 -1.83
N ASN A 156 -6.57 -14.82 -3.00
CA ASN A 156 -5.36 -15.27 -3.69
C ASN A 156 -4.15 -14.35 -3.44
N LEU A 157 -4.34 -13.24 -2.71
CA LEU A 157 -3.25 -12.36 -2.33
C LEU A 157 -2.48 -12.94 -1.15
N SER A 158 -1.16 -12.75 -1.14
CA SER A 158 -0.29 -13.22 -0.06
C SER A 158 0.51 -12.05 0.53
N THR A 159 0.73 -12.08 1.84
CA THR A 159 1.63 -11.14 2.53
C THR A 159 3.08 -11.61 2.42
N TYR A 160 4.00 -10.66 2.46
CA TYR A 160 5.44 -10.92 2.39
C TYR A 160 6.16 -10.15 3.48
N SER A 161 6.82 -10.87 4.38
CA SER A 161 7.68 -10.25 5.39
C SER A 161 8.89 -9.60 4.73
N GLU A 162 9.10 -8.32 4.98
CA GLU A 162 10.19 -7.51 4.42
C GLU A 162 10.76 -6.62 5.53
N ARG A 163 12.05 -6.29 5.46
CA ARG A 163 12.66 -5.37 6.42
C ARG A 163 12.15 -3.95 6.20
N LEU A 164 11.55 -3.36 7.23
CA LEU A 164 11.05 -2.00 7.18
C LEU A 164 12.10 -1.03 7.74
N LEU A 165 12.76 -0.26 6.87
CA LEU A 165 13.77 0.73 7.28
C LEU A 165 14.87 0.15 8.20
N GLY A 166 15.33 -1.06 7.90
CA GLY A 166 16.37 -1.75 8.65
C GLY A 166 15.90 -2.46 9.93
N SER A 167 14.59 -2.46 10.23
CA SER A 167 14.01 -3.28 11.31
C SER A 167 14.11 -4.77 11.00
N GLU A 168 13.73 -5.59 11.99
CA GLU A 168 13.39 -6.98 11.75
C GLU A 168 12.29 -7.10 10.68
N PRO A 169 12.30 -8.17 9.86
CA PRO A 169 11.25 -8.42 8.88
C PRO A 169 9.87 -8.38 9.53
N THR A 170 8.95 -7.64 8.92
CA THR A 170 7.61 -7.40 9.48
C THR A 170 6.56 -7.46 8.38
N GLU A 171 5.46 -8.13 8.68
CA GLU A 171 4.25 -8.08 7.86
C GLU A 171 3.41 -6.85 8.21
N GLY A 172 2.52 -6.46 7.30
CA GLY A 172 1.67 -5.29 7.48
C GLY A 172 0.69 -5.44 8.64
N LEU A 173 0.15 -4.32 9.11
CA LEU A 173 -0.71 -4.31 10.27
C LEU A 173 -2.18 -4.48 9.87
N ASP A 174 -2.91 -5.26 10.65
CA ASP A 174 -4.37 -5.26 10.60
C ASP A 174 -4.89 -4.10 11.45
N LEU A 175 -5.11 -2.96 10.79
CA LEU A 175 -5.56 -1.74 11.47
C LEU A 175 -7.00 -1.85 11.98
N LEU A 176 -7.82 -2.70 11.37
CA LEU A 176 -9.20 -2.87 11.82
C LEU A 176 -9.24 -3.64 13.13
N HIS A 177 -8.52 -4.76 13.20
CA HIS A 177 -8.44 -5.55 14.42
C HIS A 177 -7.78 -4.76 15.55
N GLN A 178 -6.70 -4.03 15.27
CA GLN A 178 -6.07 -3.15 16.25
C GLN A 178 -7.03 -2.08 16.77
N HIS A 179 -7.80 -1.44 15.89
CA HIS A 179 -8.80 -0.44 16.27
C HIS A 179 -9.94 -1.03 17.14
N LEU A 180 -10.32 -2.29 16.92
CA LEU A 180 -11.38 -2.94 17.69
C LEU A 180 -10.93 -3.40 19.08
N ILE A 181 -9.63 -3.51 19.32
CA ILE A 181 -9.06 -3.99 20.60
C ILE A 181 -8.52 -2.83 21.46
N SER A 182 -8.16 -1.70 20.83
CA SER A 182 -7.69 -0.48 21.51
C SER A 182 -8.80 0.29 22.22
#